data_AF-A0A559M4F4-F1
#
_entry.id   AF-A0A559M4F4-F1
#
_cell.length_a   1.000
_cell.length_b   1.000
_cell.length_c   1.000
_cell.angle_alpha   90.00
_cell.angle_beta   90.00
_cell.angle_gamma   90.00
#
_symmetry.space_group_name_H-M   'P 1'
#
loop_
_entity.id
_entity.type
_entity.pdbx_description
1 polymer ?
#
loop_
_entity_poly.entity_id
_entity_poly.type
_entity_poly.pdbx_seq_one_letter_code
_entity_poly.pdbx_strand_id
1 'polypeptide(L)'
;MAVTILSTLPFWLHLLIELPASLNFFLNPAEQLSAAAPQAHALVRQYALLLFASSLVALIFATRQVDRTSRNVAGALAVYHLAPLVRAVTRVLGGGVGVE
;
A
#
# COMPACT_ATOMS: atom_id res chain seq x y z
N MET A 1 -1.48 24.39 -12.98
CA MET A 1 -0.72 23.12 -13.11
C MET A 1 -0.22 22.61 -11.75
N ALA A 2 0.47 23.41 -10.93
CA ALA A 2 0.94 22.98 -9.60
C ALA A 2 -0.19 22.63 -8.59
N VAL A 3 -1.28 23.40 -8.57
CA VAL A 3 -2.46 23.13 -7.71
C VAL A 3 -3.13 21.79 -8.03
N THR A 4 -3.05 21.36 -9.29
CA THR A 4 -3.63 20.09 -9.76
C THR A 4 -2.81 18.88 -9.32
N ILE A 5 -1.49 19.03 -9.17
CA ILE A 5 -0.60 17.97 -8.69
C ILE A 5 -0.78 17.77 -7.19
N LEU A 6 -0.93 18.85 -6.43
CA LEU A 6 -1.07 18.76 -4.97
C LEU A 6 -2.34 18.01 -4.55
N SER A 7 -3.43 18.17 -5.30
CA SER A 7 -4.71 17.51 -5.02
C SER A 7 -4.74 16.03 -5.44
N THR A 8 -3.92 15.62 -6.40
CA THR A 8 -3.76 14.21 -6.81
C THR A 8 -2.55 13.52 -6.20
N LEU A 9 -1.75 14.25 -5.42
CA LEU A 9 -0.53 13.76 -4.76
C LEU A 9 -0.74 12.44 -3.99
N PRO A 10 -1.82 12.24 -3.20
CA PRO A 10 -2.01 10.96 -2.50
C PRO A 10 -2.08 9.75 -3.43
N PHE A 11 -2.66 9.92 -4.62
CA PHE A 11 -2.74 8.85 -5.61
C PHE A 11 -1.39 8.58 -6.28
N TRP A 12 -0.61 9.63 -6.56
CA TRP A 12 0.76 9.46 -7.06
C TRP A 12 1.65 8.75 -6.04
N LEU A 13 1.55 9.11 -4.77
CA LEU A 13 2.30 8.45 -3.69
C LEU A 13 1.89 6.99 -3.55
N HIS A 14 0.59 6.68 -3.55
CA HIS A 14 0.11 5.30 -3.53
C HIS A 14 0.67 4.51 -4.71
N LEU A 15 0.58 5.05 -5.93
CA LEU A 15 1.10 4.39 -7.13
C LEU A 15 2.61 4.13 -7.04
N LEU A 16 3.41 5.14 -6.66
CA LEU A 16 4.87 5.04 -6.65
C LEU A 16 5.40 4.06 -5.59
N ILE A 17 4.72 3.97 -4.45
CA ILE A 17 5.13 3.08 -3.35
C ILE A 17 4.60 1.66 -3.57
N GLU A 18 3.33 1.52 -3.93
CA GLU A 18 2.65 0.23 -3.94
C GLU A 18 2.88 -0.57 -5.24
N LEU A 19 3.14 0.11 -6.37
CA LEU A 19 3.43 -0.59 -7.63
C LEU A 19 4.70 -1.48 -7.54
N PRO A 20 5.88 -0.98 -7.15
CA PRO A 20 7.06 -1.84 -7.03
C PRO A 20 6.89 -2.91 -5.95
N ALA A 21 6.22 -2.59 -4.84
CA ALA A 21 5.92 -3.56 -3.78
C ALA A 21 5.03 -4.71 -4.29
N SER A 22 3.95 -4.39 -5.01
CA SER A 22 3.04 -5.38 -5.59
C SER A 22 3.75 -6.30 -6.59
N LEU A 23 4.63 -5.76 -7.44
CA LEU A 23 5.43 -6.55 -8.37
C LEU A 23 6.39 -7.47 -7.62
N ASN A 24 7.07 -6.97 -6.58
CA ASN A 24 7.97 -7.78 -5.77
C ASN A 24 7.23 -8.93 -5.05
N PHE A 25 6.08 -8.66 -4.45
CA PHE A 25 5.27 -9.69 -3.78
C PHE A 25 4.77 -10.75 -4.75
N PHE A 26 4.45 -10.37 -5.98
CA PHE A 26 3.97 -11.31 -6.99
C PHE A 26 5.10 -12.20 -7.55
N LEU A 27 6.24 -11.59 -7.87
CA LEU A 27 7.39 -12.26 -8.51
C LEU A 27 8.22 -13.06 -7.50
N ASN A 28 8.40 -12.53 -6.29
CA ASN A 28 9.26 -13.10 -5.25
C ASN A 28 8.46 -13.45 -3.97
N PRO A 29 7.41 -14.29 -4.02
CA PRO A 29 6.55 -14.54 -2.86
C PRO A 29 7.26 -15.33 -1.74
N ALA A 30 8.28 -16.12 -2.07
CA ALA A 30 9.05 -16.91 -1.11
C ALA A 30 9.95 -16.04 -0.22
N GLU A 31 10.33 -14.85 -0.69
CA GLU A 31 11.17 -13.91 0.07
C GLU A 31 10.36 -13.08 1.07
N GLN A 32 9.02 -13.17 1.02
CA GLN A 32 8.15 -12.33 1.85
C GLN A 32 7.95 -12.88 3.27
N LEU A 33 8.17 -14.19 3.47
CA LEU A 33 7.90 -14.88 4.74
C LEU A 33 9.02 -15.89 5.04
N SER A 34 9.68 -15.75 6.18
CA SER A 34 10.66 -16.74 6.65
C SER A 34 9.94 -18.03 7.06
N ALA A 35 10.17 -19.11 6.31
CA ALA A 35 9.56 -20.43 6.51
C ALA A 35 8.03 -20.51 6.26
N ALA A 36 7.55 -19.91 5.16
CA ALA A 36 6.17 -20.06 4.73
C ALA A 36 5.82 -21.47 4.22
N ALA A 37 4.63 -21.96 4.58
CA ALA A 37 4.05 -23.13 3.93
C ALA A 37 3.73 -22.82 2.46
N PRO A 38 3.78 -23.81 1.53
CA PRO A 38 3.59 -23.56 0.09
C PRO A 38 2.30 -22.80 -0.27
N GLN A 39 1.20 -23.05 0.47
CA GLN A 39 -0.07 -22.36 0.29
C GLN A 39 -0.01 -20.86 0.60
N ALA A 40 0.92 -20.41 1.46
CA ALA A 40 1.10 -19.01 1.77
C ALA A 40 1.57 -18.21 0.55
N HIS A 41 2.34 -18.82 -0.36
CA HIS A 41 2.79 -18.15 -1.59
C HIS A 41 1.62 -17.79 -2.51
N ALA A 42 0.58 -18.64 -2.59
CA ALA A 42 -0.61 -18.34 -3.36
C ALA A 42 -1.36 -17.14 -2.77
N LEU A 43 -1.49 -17.08 -1.43
CA LEU A 43 -2.09 -15.93 -0.75
C LEU A 43 -1.27 -14.66 -0.97
N VAL A 44 0.06 -14.72 -0.84
CA VAL A 44 0.95 -13.57 -1.09
C VAL A 44 0.75 -13.03 -2.51
N ARG A 45 0.69 -13.90 -3.53
CA ARG A 45 0.40 -13.49 -4.91
C ARG A 45 -0.99 -12.90 -5.09
N GLN A 46 -2.00 -13.42 -4.41
CA GLN A 46 -3.35 -12.86 -4.44
C GLN A 46 -3.39 -11.45 -3.82
N TYR A 47 -2.72 -11.25 -2.68
CA TYR A 47 -2.58 -9.92 -2.08
C TYR A 47 -1.77 -8.97 -2.96
N ALA A 48 -0.73 -9.48 -3.65
CA ALA A 48 0.03 -8.71 -4.62
C ALA A 48 -0.85 -8.21 -5.77
N LEU A 49 -1.72 -9.05 -6.32
CA LEU A 49 -2.68 -8.65 -7.35
C LEU A 49 -3.69 -7.62 -6.84
N LEU A 50 -4.15 -7.75 -5.59
CA LEU A 50 -5.04 -6.76 -4.99
C LEU A 50 -4.35 -5.39 -4.85
N LEU A 51 -3.08 -5.38 -4.44
CA LEU A 51 -2.27 -4.17 -4.32
C LEU A 51 -1.92 -3.54 -5.68
N PHE A 52 -1.72 -4.39 -6.69
CA PHE A 52 -1.57 -3.93 -8.07
C PHE A 52 -2.88 -3.29 -8.58
N ALA A 53 -4.03 -3.91 -8.30
CA ALA A 53 -5.33 -3.35 -8.67
C ALA A 53 -5.59 -1.99 -8.00
N SER A 54 -5.22 -1.81 -6.73
CA SER A 54 -5.33 -0.50 -6.06
C SER A 54 -4.40 0.54 -6.68
N SER A 55 -3.24 0.13 -7.17
CA SER A 55 -2.32 0.99 -7.92
C SER A 55 -2.93 1.44 -9.27
N LEU A 56 -3.62 0.56 -9.99
CA LEU A 56 -4.36 0.95 -11.20
C LEU A 56 -5.48 1.94 -10.90
N VAL A 57 -6.24 1.71 -9.82
CA VAL A 57 -7.27 2.67 -9.36
C VAL A 57 -6.62 4.02 -9.05
N ALA A 58 -5.51 4.04 -8.32
CA ALA A 58 -4.78 5.26 -8.02
C ALA A 58 -4.32 5.99 -9.29
N LEU A 59 -3.78 5.28 -10.29
CA LEU A 59 -3.37 5.86 -11.57
C LEU A 59 -4.54 6.55 -12.32
N ILE A 60 -5.72 5.93 -12.33
CA ILE A 60 -6.93 6.52 -12.92
C ILE A 60 -7.28 7.83 -12.23
N PHE A 61 -7.26 7.85 -10.89
CA PHE A 61 -7.60 9.04 -10.12
C PHE A 61 -6.50 10.11 -10.12
N ALA A 62 -5.24 9.73 -10.35
CA ALA A 62 -4.10 10.64 -10.41
C ALA A 62 -4.09 11.52 -11.68
N THR A 63 -4.67 11.02 -12.76
CA THR A 63 -4.73 11.70 -14.07
C THR A 63 -6.05 12.44 -14.32
N ARG A 64 -7.00 12.34 -13.38
CA ARG A 64 -8.35 12.91 -13.44
C ARG A 64 -8.46 14.20 -12.63
N GLN A 65 -9.45 15.04 -12.94
CA GLN A 65 -9.85 16.14 -12.05
C GLN A 65 -10.46 15.61 -10.74
N VAL A 66 -9.99 16.15 -9.61
CA VAL A 66 -10.42 15.74 -8.28
C VAL A 66 -11.88 16.14 -8.04
N ASP A 67 -12.70 15.16 -7.67
CA ASP A 67 -14.09 15.37 -7.27
C ASP A 67 -14.42 14.62 -5.96
N ARG A 68 -15.71 14.55 -5.64
CA ARG A 68 -16.19 13.87 -4.42
C ARG A 68 -15.82 12.38 -4.42
N THR A 69 -15.88 11.72 -5.57
CA THR A 69 -15.51 10.31 -5.71
C THR A 69 -14.03 10.13 -5.46
N SER A 70 -13.16 11.01 -5.98
CA SER A 70 -11.73 10.99 -5.68
C SER A 70 -11.46 11.04 -4.17
N ARG A 71 -12.18 11.90 -3.43
CA ARG A 71 -12.00 12.00 -1.97
C ARG A 71 -12.40 10.71 -1.24
N ASN A 72 -13.53 10.12 -1.63
CA ASN A 72 -13.99 8.86 -1.03
C ASN A 72 -13.03 7.71 -1.32
N VAL A 73 -12.54 7.62 -2.56
CA VAL A 73 -11.58 6.58 -2.96
C VAL A 73 -10.23 6.77 -2.26
N ALA A 74 -9.73 8.01 -2.18
CA ALA A 74 -8.51 8.30 -1.41
C ALA A 74 -8.66 7.88 0.07
N GLY A 75 -9.82 8.18 0.68
CA GLY A 75 -10.13 7.74 2.03
C GLY A 75 -10.15 6.22 2.17
N ALA A 76 -10.81 5.51 1.25
CA ALA A 76 -10.85 4.04 1.25
C ALA A 76 -9.46 3.42 1.09
N LEU A 77 -8.63 3.94 0.17
CA LEU A 77 -7.25 3.49 -0.02
C LEU A 77 -6.38 3.79 1.21
N ALA A 78 -6.63 4.89 1.92
CA ALA A 78 -5.90 5.24 3.14
C ALA A 78 -6.17 4.24 4.29
N VAL A 79 -7.34 3.60 4.32
CA VAL A 79 -7.66 2.57 5.34
C VAL A 79 -6.68 1.39 5.26
N TYR A 80 -6.23 1.03 4.06
CA TYR A 80 -5.24 -0.04 3.88
C TYR A 80 -3.93 0.23 4.64
N HIS A 81 -3.57 1.51 4.78
CA HIS A 81 -2.35 1.95 5.45
C HIS A 81 -2.45 1.99 6.98
N LEU A 82 -3.64 1.82 7.55
CA LEU A 82 -3.82 1.79 9.00
C LEU A 82 -3.11 0.58 9.63
N ALA A 83 -3.15 -0.60 8.99
CA ALA A 83 -2.48 -1.78 9.53
C ALA A 83 -0.93 -1.63 9.59
N PRO A 84 -0.26 -1.19 8.51
CA PRO A 84 1.17 -0.83 8.58
C PRO A 84 1.48 0.25 9.61
N LEU A 85 0.62 1.27 9.74
CA LEU A 85 0.79 2.35 10.72
C LEU A 85 0.73 1.80 12.15
N VAL A 86 -0.30 1.00 12.47
CA VAL A 86 -0.44 0.35 13.78
C VAL A 86 0.78 -0.52 14.06
N ARG A 87 1.21 -1.36 13.11
CA ARG A 87 2.40 -2.22 13.26
C ARG A 87 3.68 -1.41 13.52
N ALA A 88 3.86 -0.28 12.84
CA ALA A 88 5.02 0.58 13.02
C ALA A 88 4.98 1.27 14.40
N VAL A 89 3.83 1.81 14.78
CA VAL A 89 3.63 2.48 16.08
C VAL A 89 3.81 1.49 17.24
N THR A 90 3.24 0.29 17.18
CA THR A 90 3.42 -0.72 18.24
C THR A 90 4.87 -1.15 18.37
N ARG A 91 5.63 -1.23 17.27
CA ARG A 91 7.07 -1.52 17.31
C ARG A 91 7.86 -0.38 17.96
N VAL A 92 7.57 0.88 17.62
CA VAL A 92 8.26 2.04 18.21
C VAL A 92 7.95 2.16 19.71
N LEU A 93 6.69 2.00 20.10
CA LEU A 93 6.27 2.11 21.49
C LEU A 93 6.69 0.88 22.33
N GLY A 94 6.61 -0.33 21.74
CA GLY A 94 7.03 -1.57 22.39
C GLY A 94 8.54 -1.77 22.47
N GLY A 95 9.32 -1.10 21.60
CA GLY A 95 10.78 -1.12 21.60
C GLY A 95 11.44 -0.13 22.59
N GLY A 96 10.65 0.66 23.33
CA GLY A 96 11.15 1.57 24.38
C GLY A 96 11.35 0.94 25.75
N VAL A 97 10.95 -0.33 25.94
CA VAL A 97 11.26 -1.09 27.16
C VAL A 97 12.52 -1.90 26.88
N GLY A 98 13.66 -1.22 27.01
CA GLY A 98 14.96 -1.87 27.09
C GLY A 98 14.98 -2.77 28.32
N VAL A 99 15.14 -4.07 28.08
CA VAL A 99 15.72 -4.98 29.08
C VAL A 99 17.22 -4.91 28.84
N GLU A 100 17.90 -4.07 29.62
CA GLU A 100 19.29 -4.33 30.03
C GLU A 100 19.31 -5.47 31.06
#